data_AF-A0A8X6VTQ4-F1
#
_entry.id   AF-A0A8X6VTQ4-F1
#
_cell.length_a   1.000
_cell.length_b   1.000
_cell.length_c   1.000
_cell.angle_alpha   90.00
_cell.angle_beta   90.00
_cell.angle_gamma   90.00
#
_symmetry.space_group_name_H-M   'P 1'
#
loop_
_entity.id
_entity.type
_entity.pdbx_description
1 polymer ?
#
loop_
_entity_poly.entity_id
_entity_poly.type
_entity_poly.pdbx_seq_one_letter_code
_entity_poly.pdbx_strand_id
1 'polypeptide(L)'
;MEPTCQQGTVQADGDSVMVWSVCSGRDMGPLIRLNTTLIGDRYVSILSGQLHQFTCPLCISTDFIRIHQDNVAHHTSGIATEWLQEYSSEFRQFHWPPKSPDMNIIGHIWNVLQSAVQKRSPPFLCPTDLWRALQDLWCQLPPKLFQTLIESMLHRVAARLCARGCPTRY
;
A
#
# COMPACT_ATOMS: atom_id res chain seq x y z
N MET A 1 -28.98 -33.69 -20.72
CA MET A 1 -29.13 -32.22 -20.79
C MET A 1 -28.56 -31.65 -19.50
N GLU A 2 -27.40 -31.01 -19.57
CA GLU A 2 -27.04 -29.96 -18.61
C GLU A 2 -27.92 -28.73 -18.84
N PRO A 3 -27.99 -27.85 -17.83
CA PRO A 3 -27.40 -26.54 -18.06
C PRO A 3 -26.35 -26.18 -17.01
N THR A 4 -25.37 -25.46 -17.55
CA THR A 4 -24.15 -24.91 -17.00
C THR A 4 -24.39 -23.64 -16.15
N CYS A 5 -23.36 -23.27 -15.39
CA CYS A 5 -22.98 -21.89 -15.02
C CYS A 5 -23.74 -21.19 -13.88
N GLN A 6 -23.04 -21.00 -12.75
CA GLN A 6 -22.85 -19.66 -12.17
C GLN A 6 -21.40 -19.52 -11.66
N GLN A 7 -20.56 -18.85 -12.45
CA GLN A 7 -19.43 -18.11 -11.89
C GLN A 7 -20.00 -16.91 -11.13
N GLY A 8 -20.00 -16.99 -9.80
CA GLY A 8 -20.35 -15.86 -8.95
C GLY A 8 -19.15 -14.94 -8.77
N THR A 9 -18.98 -13.98 -9.67
CA THR A 9 -18.20 -12.78 -9.38
C THR A 9 -18.95 -12.00 -8.31
N VAL A 10 -18.44 -11.95 -7.08
CA VAL A 10 -18.95 -11.02 -6.06
C VAL A 10 -18.02 -9.81 -6.05
N GLN A 11 -18.20 -8.90 -7.00
CA GLN A 11 -18.09 -7.49 -6.62
C GLN A 11 -19.37 -7.21 -5.85
N ALA A 12 -19.25 -7.11 -4.53
CA ALA A 12 -20.36 -6.62 -3.74
C ALA A 12 -20.69 -5.21 -4.23
N ASP A 13 -21.96 -4.94 -4.55
CA ASP A 13 -22.55 -3.62 -4.81
C ASP A 13 -22.53 -2.70 -3.56
N GLY A 14 -21.53 -2.90 -2.70
CA GLY A 14 -21.27 -2.12 -1.52
C GLY A 14 -20.45 -0.89 -1.90
N ASP A 15 -20.98 0.25 -1.51
CA ASP A 15 -20.32 1.54 -1.43
C ASP A 15 -18.89 1.39 -0.85
N SER A 16 -17.86 1.58 -1.68
CA SER A 16 -16.47 1.27 -1.33
C SER A 16 -15.66 2.52 -0.94
N VAL A 17 -14.64 2.34 -0.10
CA VAL A 17 -13.71 3.41 0.28
C VAL A 17 -12.33 3.08 -0.27
N MET A 18 -11.83 3.94 -1.16
CA MET A 18 -10.47 3.84 -1.68
C MET A 18 -9.53 4.66 -0.79
N VAL A 19 -8.38 4.08 -0.44
CA VAL A 19 -7.38 4.70 0.43
C VAL A 19 -5.98 4.54 -0.13
N TRP A 20 -5.09 5.46 0.25
CA TRP A 20 -3.66 5.40 -0.01
C TRP A 20 -2.89 5.67 1.28
N SER A 21 -1.72 5.05 1.43
CA SER A 21 -0.79 5.39 2.49
C SER A 21 0.64 4.98 2.13
N VAL A 22 1.57 5.36 2.99
CA VAL A 22 2.99 5.02 2.96
C VAL A 22 3.42 4.58 4.35
N CYS A 23 4.47 3.79 4.46
CA CYS A 23 5.13 3.52 5.73
C CYS A 23 6.65 3.49 5.55
N SER A 24 7.40 3.83 6.59
CA SER A 24 8.86 3.72 6.61
C SER A 24 9.29 2.45 7.34
N GLY A 25 10.55 2.33 7.74
CA GLY A 25 10.98 1.29 8.69
C GLY A 25 10.65 1.59 10.15
N ARG A 26 10.19 2.82 10.44
CA ARG A 26 9.97 3.32 11.81
C ARG A 26 8.52 3.66 12.10
N ASP A 27 7.86 4.27 11.12
CA ASP A 27 6.55 4.90 11.32
C ASP A 27 5.57 4.57 10.18
N MET A 28 4.29 4.55 10.53
CA MET A 28 3.20 4.56 9.57
C MET A 28 2.94 6.00 9.12
N GLY A 29 2.76 6.17 7.81
CA GLY A 29 2.35 7.44 7.23
C GLY A 29 0.85 7.70 7.37
N PRO A 30 0.37 8.83 6.82
CA PRO A 30 -1.04 9.19 6.87
C PRO A 30 -1.88 8.21 6.05
N LEU A 31 -3.07 7.87 6.54
CA LEU A 31 -4.10 7.22 5.75
C LEU A 31 -4.89 8.28 4.99
N ILE A 32 -4.85 8.25 3.65
CA ILE A 32 -5.47 9.23 2.77
C ILE A 32 -6.69 8.61 2.11
N ARG A 33 -7.87 9.20 2.32
CA ARG A 33 -9.07 8.83 1.55
C ARG A 33 -8.99 9.39 0.14
N LEU A 34 -9.27 8.54 -0.84
CA LEU A 34 -9.39 8.91 -2.24
C LEU A 34 -10.87 8.98 -2.62
N ASN A 35 -11.29 10.11 -3.17
CA ASN A 35 -12.67 10.32 -3.61
C ASN A 35 -12.93 9.73 -5.01
N THR A 36 -11.87 9.44 -5.75
CA THR A 36 -11.88 8.87 -7.11
C THR A 36 -10.75 7.87 -7.26
N THR A 37 -10.78 7.10 -8.35
CA THR A 37 -9.67 6.23 -8.74
C THR A 37 -8.36 7.00 -8.80
N LEU A 38 -7.30 6.42 -8.25
CA LEU A 38 -5.96 7.00 -8.27
C LEU A 38 -5.39 7.00 -9.69
N ILE A 39 -5.22 8.19 -10.25
CA ILE A 39 -4.56 8.45 -11.53
C ILE A 39 -3.22 9.16 -11.29
N GLY A 40 -2.39 9.26 -12.34
CA GLY A 40 -1.04 9.84 -12.26
C GLY A 40 -1.01 11.22 -11.57
N ASP A 41 -1.87 12.16 -11.99
CA ASP A 41 -1.81 13.55 -11.47
C ASP A 41 -2.10 13.60 -9.98
N ARG A 42 -3.07 12.79 -9.56
CA ARG A 42 -3.44 12.67 -8.15
C ARG A 42 -2.34 11.97 -7.35
N TYR A 43 -1.68 10.99 -7.94
CA TYR A 43 -0.53 10.33 -7.33
C TYR A 43 0.61 11.31 -7.08
N VAL A 44 1.02 12.08 -8.10
CA VAL A 44 2.05 13.12 -7.95
C VAL A 44 1.64 14.18 -6.92
N SER A 45 0.37 14.59 -6.88
CA SER A 45 -0.13 15.51 -5.86
C SER A 45 0.04 14.96 -4.44
N ILE A 46 -0.15 13.65 -4.24
CA ILE A 46 0.08 12.98 -2.95
C ILE A 46 1.58 12.95 -2.63
N LEU A 47 2.43 12.67 -3.62
CA LEU A 47 3.89 12.67 -3.44
C LEU A 47 4.42 14.05 -3.01
N SER A 48 4.08 15.10 -3.77
CA SER A 48 4.52 16.47 -3.48
C SER A 48 4.01 16.99 -2.14
N GLY A 49 2.80 16.62 -1.74
CA GLY A 49 2.20 17.08 -0.49
C GLY A 49 2.54 16.18 0.69
N GLN A 50 1.92 15.01 0.72
CA GLN A 50 1.85 14.17 1.91
C GLN A 50 3.11 13.33 2.10
N LEU A 51 3.70 12.80 1.01
CA LEU A 51 4.94 12.04 1.13
C LEU A 51 6.09 12.97 1.58
N HIS A 52 6.23 14.15 0.98
CA HIS A 52 7.27 15.10 1.37
C HIS A 52 7.16 15.50 2.85
N GLN A 53 5.95 15.79 3.33
CA GLN A 53 5.72 16.08 4.76
C GLN A 53 6.08 14.90 5.68
N PHE A 54 5.72 13.68 5.30
CA PHE A 54 6.04 12.47 6.07
C PHE A 54 7.54 12.16 6.09
N THR A 55 8.25 12.48 5.00
CA THR A 55 9.65 12.12 4.81
C THR A 55 10.64 13.20 5.25
N CYS A 56 10.21 14.46 5.33
CA CYS A 56 11.05 15.58 5.76
C CYS A 56 11.82 15.32 7.08
N PRO A 57 11.20 14.77 8.16
CA PRO A 57 11.95 14.41 9.36
C PRO A 57 12.98 13.30 9.16
N LEU A 58 12.75 12.40 8.19
CA LEU A 58 13.65 11.29 7.88
C LEU A 58 14.89 11.76 7.12
N CYS A 59 14.73 12.75 6.22
CA CYS A 59 15.81 13.34 5.41
C CYS A 59 16.95 13.94 6.25
N ILE A 60 16.68 14.36 7.49
CA ILE A 60 17.72 14.87 8.41
C ILE A 60 18.77 13.78 8.72
N SER A 61 18.41 12.49 8.60
CA SER A 61 19.25 11.36 8.99
C SER A 61 19.78 10.52 7.81
N THR A 62 19.43 10.87 6.57
CA THR A 62 19.76 10.06 5.38
C THR A 62 19.97 10.94 4.14
N ASP A 63 21.01 10.65 3.35
CA ASP A 63 21.29 11.37 2.10
C ASP A 63 20.14 11.31 1.08
N PHE A 64 19.40 10.20 1.06
CA PHE A 64 18.22 10.02 0.21
C PHE A 64 17.30 8.92 0.77
N ILE A 65 16.05 8.92 0.32
CA ILE A 65 15.01 7.96 0.68
C ILE A 65 14.74 7.01 -0.47
N ARG A 66 14.72 5.70 -0.18
CA ARG A 66 14.32 4.69 -1.17
C ARG A 66 12.82 4.47 -1.13
N ILE A 67 12.14 4.77 -2.23
CA ILE A 67 10.70 4.52 -2.38
C ILE A 67 10.49 3.11 -2.93
N HIS A 68 9.68 2.32 -2.23
CA HIS A 68 9.20 1.02 -2.70
C HIS A 68 7.71 1.12 -3.03
N GLN A 69 7.37 0.86 -4.28
CA GLN A 69 6.00 0.90 -4.82
C GLN A 69 5.82 -0.20 -5.85
N ASP A 70 4.59 -0.63 -6.12
CA ASP A 70 4.30 -1.59 -7.19
C ASP A 70 4.26 -0.94 -8.58
N ASN A 71 4.24 -1.78 -9.61
CA ASN A 71 4.30 -1.34 -11.01
C ASN A 71 2.90 -1.10 -11.61
N VAL A 72 1.96 -0.60 -10.80
CA VAL A 72 0.62 -0.22 -11.30
C VAL A 72 0.69 1.06 -12.13
N ALA A 73 -0.26 1.23 -13.05
CA ALA A 73 -0.19 2.24 -14.11
C ALA A 73 0.03 3.68 -13.63
N HIS A 74 -0.53 4.08 -12.47
CA HIS A 74 -0.34 5.43 -11.94
C HIS A 74 1.07 5.64 -11.35
N HIS A 75 1.67 4.62 -10.74
CA HIS A 75 3.06 4.66 -10.24
C HIS A 75 4.10 4.70 -11.37
N THR A 76 3.77 4.12 -12.53
CA THR A 76 4.64 4.09 -13.72
C THR A 76 4.21 5.07 -14.81
N SER A 77 3.31 6.01 -14.49
CA SER A 77 2.86 7.03 -15.45
C SER A 77 4.02 7.97 -15.81
N GLY A 78 3.95 8.60 -16.98
CA GLY A 78 4.99 9.55 -17.44
C GLY A 78 5.25 10.63 -16.40
N ILE A 79 4.18 11.25 -15.90
CA ILE A 79 4.28 12.33 -14.91
C ILE A 79 4.83 11.86 -13.54
N ALA A 80 4.55 10.62 -13.13
CA ALA A 80 5.07 10.08 -11.87
C ALA A 80 6.57 9.78 -12.01
N THR A 81 6.96 9.31 -13.19
CA THR A 81 8.37 9.05 -13.52
C THR A 81 9.15 10.35 -13.62
N GLU A 82 8.60 11.37 -14.28
CA GLU A 82 9.19 12.71 -14.37
C GLU A 82 9.37 13.34 -12.98
N TRP A 83 8.35 13.26 -12.11
CA TRP A 83 8.46 13.73 -10.73
C TRP A 83 9.58 13.00 -9.96
N LEU A 84 9.66 11.67 -10.06
CA LEU A 84 10.73 10.91 -9.39
C LEU A 84 12.12 11.25 -9.94
N GLN A 85 12.23 11.63 -11.21
CA GLN A 85 13.48 12.10 -11.81
C GLN A 85 13.87 13.50 -11.32
N GLU A 86 12.90 14.42 -11.26
CA GLU A 86 13.08 15.78 -10.75
C GLU A 86 13.61 15.78 -9.31
N TYR A 87 13.05 14.93 -8.45
CA TYR A 87 13.45 14.82 -7.04
C TYR A 87 14.46 13.68 -6.77
N SER A 88 15.24 13.25 -7.77
CA SER A 88 16.13 12.08 -7.66
C SER A 88 17.28 12.21 -6.65
N SER A 89 17.61 13.44 -6.23
CA SER A 89 18.52 13.70 -5.11
C SER A 89 17.94 13.28 -3.77
N GLU A 90 16.62 13.44 -3.58
CA GLU A 90 15.91 13.15 -2.32
C GLU A 90 15.27 11.75 -2.35
N PHE A 91 14.67 11.37 -3.47
CA PHE A 91 13.90 10.15 -3.63
C PHE A 91 14.48 9.27 -4.72
N ARG A 92 14.78 8.01 -4.37
CA ARG A 92 15.25 7.01 -5.34
C ARG A 92 14.32 5.82 -5.39
N GLN A 93 13.82 5.49 -6.57
CA GLN A 93 12.98 4.33 -6.74
C GLN A 93 13.76 3.03 -6.49
N PHE A 94 13.23 2.18 -5.61
CA PHE A 94 13.70 0.82 -5.44
C PHE A 94 13.21 -0.01 -6.63
N HIS A 95 14.15 -0.51 -7.43
CA HIS A 95 13.83 -1.38 -8.56
C HIS A 95 13.72 -2.82 -8.05
N TRP A 96 12.54 -3.43 -8.23
CA TRP A 96 12.29 -4.82 -7.86
C TRP A 96 11.50 -5.55 -8.94
N PRO A 97 11.59 -6.90 -9.00
CA PRO A 97 10.97 -7.67 -10.07
C PRO A 97 9.45 -7.47 -10.09
N PRO A 98 8.83 -7.28 -11.27
CA PRO A 98 7.38 -7.24 -11.39
C PRO A 98 6.71 -8.48 -10.77
N LYS A 99 5.47 -8.32 -10.28
CA LYS A 99 4.64 -9.44 -9.74
C LYS A 99 5.23 -10.12 -8.50
N SER A 100 5.71 -9.34 -7.54
CA SER A 100 6.16 -9.82 -6.21
C SER A 100 5.35 -9.12 -5.09
N PRO A 101 4.02 -9.29 -5.03
CA PRO A 101 3.19 -8.68 -3.97
C PRO A 101 3.65 -9.12 -2.57
N ASP A 102 4.29 -10.28 -2.46
CA ASP A 102 4.93 -10.84 -1.28
C ASP A 102 6.05 -9.95 -0.72
N MET A 103 6.57 -9.00 -1.49
CA MET A 103 7.57 -8.03 -1.06
C MET A 103 6.95 -6.71 -0.56
N ASN A 104 5.66 -6.49 -0.79
CA ASN A 104 4.99 -5.25 -0.42
C ASN A 104 4.40 -5.33 1.00
N ILE A 105 5.14 -4.85 2.00
CA ILE A 105 4.73 -4.88 3.41
C ILE A 105 3.41 -4.16 3.67
N ILE A 106 3.10 -3.08 2.95
CA ILE A 106 1.86 -2.34 3.16
C ILE A 106 0.65 -3.16 2.67
N GLY A 107 0.85 -4.05 1.70
CA GLY A 107 -0.15 -5.02 1.26
C GLY A 107 -0.61 -5.94 2.39
N HIS A 108 0.29 -6.34 3.29
CA HIS A 108 -0.09 -7.12 4.46
C HIS A 108 -0.93 -6.31 5.45
N ILE A 109 -0.62 -5.02 5.64
CA ILE A 109 -1.40 -4.12 6.49
C ILE A 109 -2.81 -3.96 5.92
N TRP A 110 -2.96 -3.85 4.60
CA TRP A 110 -4.26 -3.84 3.94
C TRP A 110 -5.07 -5.11 4.20
N ASN A 111 -4.45 -6.28 4.17
CA ASN A 111 -5.12 -7.54 4.50
C ASN A 111 -5.60 -7.59 5.96
N VAL A 112 -4.81 -7.07 6.90
CA VAL A 112 -5.19 -6.97 8.31
C VAL A 112 -6.40 -6.04 8.50
N LEU A 113 -6.37 -4.86 7.88
CA LEU A 113 -7.49 -3.91 7.95
C LEU A 113 -8.76 -4.49 7.31
N GLN A 114 -8.65 -5.09 6.13
CA GLN A 114 -9.78 -5.72 5.44
C GLN A 114 -10.38 -6.83 6.30
N SER A 115 -9.54 -7.68 6.89
CA SER A 115 -9.99 -8.75 7.80
C SER A 115 -10.69 -8.20 9.04
N ALA A 116 -10.18 -7.11 9.62
CA ALA A 116 -10.79 -6.48 10.79
C ALA A 116 -12.15 -5.85 10.46
N VAL A 117 -12.28 -5.22 9.29
CA VAL A 117 -13.55 -4.69 8.77
C VAL A 117 -14.56 -5.81 8.52
N GLN A 118 -14.16 -6.89 7.86
CA GLN A 118 -15.04 -8.02 7.54
C GLN A 118 -15.56 -8.77 8.78
N LYS A 119 -14.81 -8.76 9.89
CA LYS A 119 -15.20 -9.39 11.16
C LYS A 119 -16.20 -8.55 11.98
N ARG A 120 -16.46 -7.29 11.60
CA ARG A 120 -17.43 -6.45 12.32
C ARG A 120 -18.85 -6.94 12.07
N SER A 121 -19.65 -6.96 13.15
CA SER A 121 -21.07 -7.25 13.10
C SER A 121 -21.81 -6.20 13.94
N PRO A 122 -22.80 -5.48 13.38
CA PRO A 122 -23.23 -5.53 11.97
C PRO A 122 -22.15 -5.00 11.01
N PRO A 123 -22.22 -5.35 9.70
CA PRO A 123 -21.32 -4.79 8.69
C PRO A 123 -21.56 -3.27 8.54
N PHE A 124 -20.55 -2.55 8.07
CA PHE A 124 -20.69 -1.11 7.79
C PHE A 124 -21.64 -0.90 6.61
N LEU A 125 -22.65 -0.05 6.80
CA LEU A 125 -23.69 0.19 5.81
C LEU A 125 -23.46 1.47 4.99
N CYS A 126 -22.49 2.31 5.37
CA CYS A 126 -22.16 3.51 4.60
C CYS A 126 -20.63 3.76 4.51
N PRO A 127 -20.15 4.41 3.43
CA PRO A 127 -18.73 4.74 3.25
C PRO A 127 -18.15 5.61 4.36
N THR A 128 -18.96 6.49 4.95
CA THR A 128 -18.50 7.42 5.98
C THR A 128 -18.14 6.68 7.27
N ASP A 129 -18.96 5.72 7.68
CA ASP A 129 -18.69 4.91 8.86
C ASP A 129 -17.55 3.93 8.62
N LEU A 130 -17.48 3.34 7.41
CA LEU A 130 -16.33 2.54 7.00
C LEU A 130 -15.03 3.35 7.04
N TRP A 131 -15.04 4.59 6.53
CA TRP A 131 -13.88 5.47 6.56
C TRP A 131 -13.43 5.79 7.99
N ARG A 132 -14.37 6.14 8.89
CA ARG A 132 -14.06 6.38 10.31
C ARG A 132 -13.45 5.15 10.97
N ALA A 133 -14.05 3.98 10.75
CA ALA A 133 -13.52 2.73 11.28
C ALA A 133 -12.12 2.40 10.74
N LEU A 134 -11.85 2.68 9.47
CA LEU A 134 -10.51 2.52 8.88
C LEU A 134 -9.49 3.46 9.54
N GLN A 135 -9.85 4.71 9.82
CA GLN A 135 -8.99 5.64 10.56
C GLN A 135 -8.69 5.11 11.96
N ASP A 136 -9.71 4.67 12.69
CA ASP A 136 -9.55 4.12 14.04
C ASP A 136 -8.65 2.87 14.05
N LEU A 137 -8.89 1.95 13.11
CA LEU A 137 -8.09 0.74 12.97
C LEU A 137 -6.63 1.06 12.58
N TRP A 138 -6.42 2.02 11.69
CA TRP A 138 -5.09 2.48 11.28
C TRP A 138 -4.30 3.02 12.47
N CYS A 139 -4.91 3.89 13.28
CA CYS A 139 -4.29 4.44 14.48
C CYS A 139 -4.05 3.38 15.57
N GLN A 140 -4.84 2.31 15.59
CA GLN A 140 -4.73 1.22 16.57
C GLN A 140 -3.90 0.03 16.09
N LEU A 141 -3.25 0.13 14.90
CA LEU A 141 -2.39 -0.93 14.41
C LEU A 141 -1.31 -1.25 15.46
N PRO A 142 -1.18 -2.51 15.91
CA PRO A 142 -0.22 -2.85 16.94
C PRO A 142 1.21 -2.52 16.47
N PRO A 143 2.02 -1.79 17.25
CA PRO A 143 3.42 -1.55 16.88
C PRO A 143 4.19 -2.83 16.59
N LYS A 144 3.82 -3.93 17.26
CA LYS A 144 4.41 -5.25 17.04
C LYS A 144 4.12 -5.82 15.64
N LEU A 145 2.94 -5.55 15.06
CA LEU A 145 2.63 -5.95 13.69
C LEU A 145 3.62 -5.30 12.72
N PHE A 146 3.78 -3.99 12.84
CA PHE A 146 4.68 -3.22 12.00
C PHE A 146 6.13 -3.66 12.16
N GLN A 147 6.61 -3.82 13.40
CA GLN A 147 7.96 -4.34 13.67
C GLN A 147 8.18 -5.71 13.01
N THR A 148 7.22 -6.62 13.15
CA THR A 148 7.31 -7.97 12.57
C THR A 148 7.38 -7.91 11.04
N LEU A 149 6.65 -6.99 10.40
CA LEU A 149 6.69 -6.79 8.95
C LEU A 149 8.05 -6.31 8.49
N ILE A 150 8.63 -5.31 9.18
CA ILE A 150 9.97 -4.80 8.87
C ILE A 150 11.03 -5.89 9.06
N GLU A 151 11.02 -6.61 10.20
CA GLU A 151 11.94 -7.72 10.46
C GLU A 151 11.78 -8.88 9.45
N SER A 152 10.57 -9.07 8.92
CA SER A 152 10.30 -10.09 7.91
C SER A 152 10.93 -9.79 6.55
N MET A 153 11.32 -8.54 6.26
CA MET A 153 11.80 -8.17 4.92
C MET A 153 13.06 -8.91 4.51
N LEU A 154 14.01 -9.10 5.43
CA LEU A 154 15.21 -9.90 5.14
C LEU A 154 14.85 -11.35 4.80
N HIS A 155 13.86 -11.92 5.49
CA HIS A 155 13.38 -13.27 5.25
C HIS A 155 12.62 -13.39 3.92
N ARG A 156 11.80 -12.39 3.57
CA ARG A 156 11.09 -12.30 2.29
C ARG A 156 12.08 -12.23 1.12
N VAL A 157 13.10 -11.38 1.22
CA VAL A 157 14.20 -11.28 0.23
C VAL A 157 14.92 -12.62 0.09
N ALA A 158 15.33 -13.23 1.20
CA ALA A 158 16.01 -14.53 1.18
C ALA A 158 15.14 -15.62 0.53
N ALA A 159 13.86 -15.70 0.89
CA ALA A 159 12.92 -16.64 0.30
C ALA A 159 12.77 -16.43 -1.22
N ARG A 160 12.71 -15.18 -1.67
CA ARG A 160 12.61 -14.84 -3.11
C ARG A 160 13.86 -15.22 -3.88
N LEU A 161 15.04 -15.02 -3.30
CA LEU A 161 16.32 -15.44 -3.88
C LEU A 161 16.39 -16.98 -3.97
N CYS A 162 16.02 -17.69 -2.91
CA CYS A 162 15.95 -19.16 -2.92
C CYS A 162 14.95 -19.69 -3.95
N ALA A 163 13.80 -19.01 -4.09
CA ALA A 163 12.77 -19.34 -5.08
C ALA A 163 13.15 -18.90 -6.51
N ARG A 164 14.33 -18.31 -6.74
CA ARG A 164 14.79 -17.81 -8.06
C ARG A 164 13.77 -16.87 -8.72
N GLY A 165 13.11 -16.04 -7.92
CA GLY A 165 12.08 -15.12 -8.40
C GLY A 165 10.67 -15.72 -8.53
N CYS A 166 10.43 -16.97 -8.13
CA CYS A 166 9.08 -17.52 -8.02
C CYS A 166 8.33 -16.98 -6.77
N PRO A 167 6.98 -17.04 -6.76
CA PRO A 167 6.18 -16.65 -5.59
C PRO A 167 6.63 -17.37 -4.31
N THR A 168 6.61 -16.65 -3.20
CA THR A 168 6.94 -17.19 -1.87
C THR A 168 5.67 -17.36 -1.03
N ARG A 169 5.82 -17.86 0.20
CA ARG A 169 4.71 -18.01 1.16
C ARG A 169 4.18 -16.69 1.75
N TYR A 170 4.81 -15.57 1.40
CA TYR A 170 4.67 -14.27 2.06
C TYR A 170 3.66 -13.33 1.40
#